data_AF-A0A6C0CF07-F1
#
_entry.id   AF-A0A6C0CF07-F1
#
_cell.length_a   1.000
_cell.length_b   1.000
_cell.length_c   1.000
_cell.angle_alpha   90.00
_cell.angle_beta   90.00
_cell.angle_gamma   90.00
#
_symmetry.space_group_name_H-M   'P 1'
#
loop_
_entity.id
_entity.type
_entity.pdbx_description
1 polymer ?
#
loop_
_entity_poly.entity_id
_entity_poly.type
_entity_poly.pdbx_seq_one_letter_code
_entity_poly.pdbx_strand_id
1 'polypeptide(L)' 'MLDIFLRYLIIGILSAYLLIYGLRPSVPYPETLIDIYEHYWVLLILIVLDIYLLYWDLRIGLLLLLAIIAIIFDMINFTK' A
#
# COMPACT_ATOMS: atom_id res chain seq x y z
N MET A 1 21.21 14.53 -1.00
CA MET A 1 20.90 14.42 0.44
C MET A 1 19.40 14.36 0.68
N LEU A 2 18.63 15.33 0.16
CA LEU A 2 17.17 15.40 0.33
C LEU A 2 16.42 14.23 -0.34
N ASP A 3 16.83 13.83 -1.55
CA ASP A 3 16.28 12.66 -2.26
C ASP A 3 16.44 11.34 -1.46
N ILE A 4 17.62 11.13 -0.88
CA ILE A 4 17.91 9.96 -0.05
C ILE A 4 17.01 9.95 1.19
N PHE A 5 16.89 11.08 1.88
CA PHE A 5 16.01 11.20 3.04
C PHE A 5 14.55 10.89 2.69
N LEU A 6 14.06 11.42 1.57
CA LEU A 6 12.69 11.17 1.10
C LEU A 6 12.45 9.68 0.83
N ARG A 7 13.38 8.99 0.16
CA ARG A 7 13.27 7.55 -0.10
C ARG A 7 13.14 6.76 1.18
N TYR A 8 14.00 7.01 2.17
CA TYR A 8 13.96 6.29 3.44
C TYR A 8 12.71 6.60 4.27
N LEU A 9 12.20 7.83 4.20
CA LEU A 9 10.92 8.20 4.82
C LEU A 9 9.77 7.38 4.21
N ILE A 10 9.68 7.32 2.88
CA ILE A 10 8.65 6.56 2.17
C ILE A 10 8.76 5.07 2.49
N ILE A 11 9.97 4.51 2.50
CA ILE A 11 10.21 3.12 2.91
C ILE A 11 9.69 2.88 4.33
N GLY A 12 9.97 3.79 5.26
CA GLY A 12 9.50 3.71 6.64
C GLY A 12 7.98 3.70 6.74
N ILE A 13 7.30 4.60 6.03
CA ILE A 13 5.84 4.69 6.01
C ILE A 13 5.21 3.42 5.42
N LEU A 14 5.68 2.97 4.25
CA LEU A 14 5.15 1.77 3.60
C LEU A 14 5.39 0.51 4.42
N SER A 15 6.57 0.40 5.04
CA SER A 15 6.90 -0.73 5.91
C SER A 15 6.02 -0.74 7.16
N ALA A 16 5.81 0.43 7.78
CA ALA A 16 4.91 0.54 8.93
C ALA A 16 3.47 0.17 8.56
N TYR A 17 2.96 0.65 7.43
CA TYR A 17 1.63 0.29 6.94
C TYR A 17 1.47 -1.23 6.77
N LEU A 18 2.42 -1.87 6.09
CA LEU A 18 2.40 -3.32 5.88
C LEU A 18 2.41 -4.10 7.18
N LEU A 19 3.25 -3.72 8.14
CA LEU A 19 3.37 -4.45 9.41
C LEU A 19 2.16 -4.27 10.33
N ILE A 20 1.54 -3.08 10.32
CA ILE A 20 0.43 -2.76 11.22
C ILE A 20 -0.90 -3.26 10.64
N TYR A 21 -1.10 -3.09 9.33
CA TYR A 21 -2.37 -3.32 8.66
C TYR A 21 -2.28 -4.43 7.63
N GLY A 22 -1.45 -4.28 6.58
CA GLY A 22 -1.48 -5.15 5.41
C GLY A 22 -1.13 -6.64 5.68
N LEU A 23 -0.32 -6.92 6.68
CA LEU A 23 0.08 -8.30 7.05
C LEU A 23 -0.61 -8.79 8.34
N ARG A 24 -1.54 -8.01 8.90
CA ARG A 24 -2.18 -8.30 10.18
C ARG A 24 -3.70 -8.31 10.06
N PRO A 25 -4.30 -9.44 9.62
CA PRO A 25 -5.75 -9.55 9.39
C PRO A 25 -6.61 -9.46 10.66
N SER A 26 -5.99 -9.48 11.85
CA SER A 26 -6.70 -9.39 13.13
C SER A 26 -6.95 -7.96 13.61
N VAL A 27 -6.41 -6.95 12.93
CA VAL A 27 -6.61 -5.54 13.29
C VAL A 27 -7.72 -4.97 12.39
N PRO A 28 -8.80 -4.44 12.97
CA PRO A 28 -9.82 -3.75 12.18
C PRO A 28 -9.20 -2.53 11.50
N TYR A 29 -9.43 -2.42 10.19
CA TYR A 29 -9.06 -1.24 9.44
C TYR A 29 -9.85 -0.02 9.96
N PRO A 30 -9.24 1.17 10.04
CA PRO A 30 -9.99 2.40 10.28
C PRO A 30 -11.02 2.61 9.17
N GLU A 31 -12.17 3.19 9.51
CA GLU A 31 -13.31 3.38 8.60
C GLU A 31 -12.91 4.07 7.28
N THR A 32 -11.99 5.05 7.34
CA THR A 32 -11.47 5.73 6.15
C THR A 32 -10.74 4.83 5.15
N LEU A 33 -10.10 3.74 5.62
CA LEU A 33 -9.48 2.75 4.72
C LEU A 33 -10.52 1.80 4.15
N ILE A 34 -11.60 1.54 4.87
CA ILE A 34 -12.72 0.72 4.40
C ILE A 34 -13.47 1.43 3.27
N ASP A 35 -13.70 2.75 3.39
CA ASP A 35 -14.30 3.55 2.32
C ASP A 35 -13.49 3.48 1.02
N ILE A 36 -12.17 3.41 1.12
CA ILE A 36 -11.29 3.25 -0.05
C ILE A 36 -11.48 1.87 -0.70
N TYR A 37 -11.75 0.82 0.07
CA TYR A 37 -12.00 -0.54 -0.43
C TYR A 37 -13.30 -0.65 -1.23
N GLU A 38 -14.29 0.21 -0.98
CA GLU A 38 -15.52 0.25 -1.77
C GLU A 38 -15.29 0.81 -3.19
N HIS A 39 -14.13 1.44 -3.43
CA HIS A 39 -13.82 2.19 -4.64
C HIS A 39 -12.72 1.51 -5.47
N TYR A 40 -13.09 0.49 -6.26
CA TYR A 40 -12.17 -0.29 -7.11
C TYR A 40 -11.24 0.54 -8.02
N TRP A 41 -11.63 1.76 -8.40
CA TRP A 41 -10.80 2.66 -9.22
C TRP A 41 -9.53 3.12 -8.50
N VAL A 42 -9.52 3.14 -7.16
CA VAL A 42 -8.33 3.48 -6.37
C VAL A 42 -7.22 2.46 -6.61
N LEU A 43 -7.58 1.18 -6.81
CA LEU A 43 -6.63 0.12 -7.13
C LEU A 43 -5.89 0.38 -8.45
N LEU A 44 -6.61 0.86 -9.46
CA LEU A 44 -6.01 1.23 -10.76
C LEU A 44 -5.00 2.37 -10.61
N ILE A 45 -5.32 3.38 -9.80
CA ILE A 45 -4.39 4.49 -9.54
C ILE A 45 -3.14 3.99 -8.81
N LEU A 46 -3.30 3.13 -7.81
CA LEU A 46 -2.18 2.55 -7.07
C LEU A 46 -1.28 1.73 -7.99
N ILE A 47 -1.84 0.95 -8.91
CA ILE A 47 -1.06 0.16 -9.89
C ILE A 47 -0.26 1.08 -10.82
N VAL A 48 -0.86 2.17 -11.33
CA VAL A 48 -0.14 3.12 -12.19
C VAL A 48 0.99 3.82 -11.42
N LEU A 49 0.72 4.22 -10.18
CA LEU A 49 1.72 4.82 -9.30
C LEU A 49 2.86 3.83 -9.02
N ASP A 50 2.54 2.57 -8.78
CA ASP A 50 3.51 1.52 -8.49
C ASP A 50 4.47 1.29 -9.65
N ILE A 51 3.96 1.29 -10.90
CA ILE A 51 4.82 1.20 -12.09
C ILE A 51 5.84 2.34 -12.10
N TYR A 52 5.39 3.59 -11.88
CA TYR A 52 6.30 4.73 -11.83
C TYR A 52 7.34 4.58 -10.71
N LEU A 53 6.91 4.14 -9.52
CA LEU A 53 7.79 3.97 -8.37
C LEU A 53 8.77 2.81 -8.56
N LEU A 54 8.41 1.73 -9.26
CA LEU A 54 9.32 0.64 -9.60
C LEU A 54 10.50 1.11 -10.46
N TYR A 55 10.24 2.03 -11.41
CA TYR A 55 11.31 2.65 -12.21
C TYR A 55 12.15 3.64 -11.41
N TRP A 56 11.54 4.34 -10.43
CA TRP A 56 12.24 5.36 -9.63
C TRP A 56 13.06 4.77 -8.47
N ASP A 57 12.53 3.75 -7.79
CA ASP A 57 13.16 3.00 -6.70
C ASP A 57 12.53 1.62 -6.53
N LEU A 58 13.30 0.58 -6.86
CA LEU A 58 12.81 -0.80 -6.80
C LEU A 58 12.29 -1.19 -5.42
N ARG A 59 12.90 -0.71 -4.32
CA ARG A 59 12.48 -1.11 -2.97
C ARG A 59 11.14 -0.49 -2.60
N ILE A 60 10.95 0.78 -2.94
CA ILE A 60 9.68 1.49 -2.70
C ILE A 60 8.57 0.88 -3.54
N GLY A 61 8.83 0.63 -4.83
CA GLY A 61 7.89 -0.05 -5.70
C GLY A 61 7.51 -1.43 -5.15
N LEU A 62 8.47 -2.27 -4.78
CA LEU A 62 8.15 -3.59 -4.21
C LEU A 62 7.34 -3.52 -2.89
N LEU A 63 7.60 -2.52 -2.04
CA LEU A 63 6.80 -2.31 -0.83
C LEU A 63 5.37 -1.86 -1.15
N LEU A 64 5.20 -0.97 -2.13
CA LEU A 64 3.87 -0.54 -2.55
C LEU A 64 3.13 -1.68 -3.26
N LEU A 65 3.78 -2.47 -4.10
CA LEU A 65 3.22 -3.68 -4.70
C LEU A 65 2.71 -4.65 -3.61
N LEU A 66 3.50 -4.90 -2.57
CA LEU A 66 3.06 -5.73 -1.44
C LEU A 66 1.84 -5.12 -0.73
N ALA A 67 1.80 -3.81 -0.57
CA ALA A 67 0.65 -3.12 0.03
C ALA A 67 -0.59 -3.24 -0.86
N ILE A 68 -0.45 -3.13 -2.18
CA ILE A 68 -1.54 -3.34 -3.14
C ILE A 68 -2.06 -4.78 -3.05
N ILE A 69 -1.17 -5.78 -3.00
CA ILE A 69 -1.56 -7.18 -2.85
C ILE A 69 -2.35 -7.39 -1.56
N ALA A 70 -1.86 -6.85 -0.43
CA ALA A 70 -2.58 -6.92 0.84
C ALA A 70 -3.99 -6.31 0.75
N ILE A 71 -4.11 -5.13 0.14
CA ILE A 71 -5.39 -4.45 -0.10
C ILE A 71 -6.33 -5.35 -0.93
N ILE A 72 -5.85 -6.01 -1.99
CA ILE A 72 -6.68 -6.92 -2.80
C ILE A 72 -7.20 -8.09 -1.95
N PHE A 73 -6.34 -8.69 -1.14
CA PHE A 73 -6.73 -9.79 -0.25
C PHE A 73 -7.79 -9.34 0.75
N ASP A 74 -7.62 -8.16 1.34
CA ASP A 74 -8.58 -7.60 2.27
C ASP A 74 -9.92 -7.31 1.60
N MET A 75 -9.92 -6.69 0.41
CA MET A 75 -11.14 -6.47 -0.36
C MET A 75 -11.90 -7.77 -0.61
N ILE A 76 -11.22 -8.87 -0.96
CA ILE A 76 -11.85 -10.18 -1.17
C ILE A 76 -12.46 -10.73 0.14
N ASN A 77 -11.77 -10.56 1.26
CA ASN A 77 -12.21 -11.06 2.56
C ASN A 77 -13.36 -10.25 3.17
N PHE A 78 -13.37 -8.92 2.98
CA PHE A 78 -14.36 -8.00 3.54
C PHE A 78 -15.60 -7.81 2.64
N THR A 79 -15.52 -8.09 1.34
CA THR A 79 -16.68 -8.05 0.41
C THR A 79 -17.56 -9.32 0.48
N LYS A 80 -17.36 -10.17 1.49
CA LYS A 80 -18.12 -11.41 1.72
C LYS A 80 -19.11 -11.25 2.87
#